data_AF-A0AAW4SD52-F1
#
_entry.id   AF-A0AAW4SD52-F1
#
_cell.length_a   1.000
_cell.length_b   1.000
_cell.length_c   1.000
_cell.angle_alpha   90.00
_cell.angle_beta   90.00
_cell.angle_gamma   90.00
#
_symmetry.space_group_name_H-M   'P 1'
#
loop_
_entity.id
_entity.type
_entity.pdbx_description
1 polymer ?
#
loop_
_entity_poly.entity_id
_entity_poly.type
_entity_poly.pdbx_seq_one_letter_code
_entity_poly.pdbx_strand_id
1 'polypeptide(L)'
;MKRRTLPPGLFGALIVLAGLSHQRLGGLAVMVERAKADDSSKAGRAPSMPMARDPAAAVAEEYEAARRKGTREALELFIARHGDDPLAARARAELKRLSR
;
A
#
# COMPACT_ATOMS: atom_id res chain seq x y z
N MET A 1 17.91 13.11 44.47
CA MET A 1 18.11 14.55 44.16
C MET A 1 18.72 14.62 42.77
N LYS A 2 18.24 15.29 41.72
CA LYS A 2 17.54 16.58 41.55
C LYS A 2 16.74 16.50 40.23
N ARG A 3 15.52 17.05 40.23
CA ARG A 3 14.58 17.14 39.10
C ARG A 3 14.97 18.30 38.17
N ARG A 4 14.72 18.18 36.86
CA ARG A 4 14.43 19.34 35.98
C ARG A 4 13.32 19.00 34.97
N THR A 5 12.13 19.40 35.38
CA THR A 5 10.90 19.66 34.60
C THR A 5 11.07 20.89 33.71
N LEU A 6 10.32 20.98 32.59
CA LEU A 6 9.76 22.16 31.88
C LEU A 6 9.34 21.75 30.43
N PRO A 7 8.45 22.46 29.70
CA PRO A 7 7.01 22.66 29.93
C PRO A 7 6.14 22.22 28.70
N PRO A 8 4.83 21.93 28.85
CA PRO A 8 3.91 21.73 27.74
C PRO A 8 3.30 23.07 27.27
N GLY A 9 3.56 23.45 26.02
CA GLY A 9 2.82 24.47 25.26
C GLY A 9 2.70 23.94 23.83
N LEU A 10 1.64 24.18 23.05
CA LEU A 10 0.61 25.20 23.08
C LEU A 10 -0.52 24.62 22.20
N PHE A 11 -1.72 24.52 22.76
CA PHE A 11 -2.94 24.24 21.99
C PHE A 11 -3.31 25.46 21.15
N GLY A 12 -3.79 25.23 19.93
CA GLY A 12 -4.76 26.11 19.28
C GLY A 12 -4.36 26.66 17.92
N ALA A 13 -4.98 26.14 16.87
CA ALA A 13 -5.35 26.92 15.69
C ALA A 13 -6.59 26.26 15.03
N LEU A 14 -7.75 26.83 15.34
CA LEU A 14 -9.06 26.46 14.83
C LEU A 14 -9.27 27.26 13.54
N ILE A 15 -9.20 26.61 12.36
CA ILE A 15 -9.47 27.30 11.09
C ILE A 15 -10.98 27.35 10.86
N VAL A 16 -11.48 28.58 10.83
CA VAL A 16 -12.85 29.01 10.53
C VAL A 16 -13.18 28.74 9.06
N LEU A 17 -14.29 28.03 8.84
CA LEU A 17 -14.93 27.81 7.54
C LEU A 17 -15.63 29.11 7.11
N ALA A 18 -15.00 29.87 6.21
CA ALA A 18 -15.58 31.07 5.62
C ALA A 18 -16.06 30.81 4.18
N GLY A 19 -17.31 31.19 3.91
CA GLY A 19 -17.64 31.85 2.65
C GLY A 19 -18.16 30.97 1.52
N LEU A 20 -19.42 30.55 1.66
CA LEU A 20 -20.32 30.24 0.56
C LEU A 20 -20.46 31.45 -0.39
N SER A 21 -19.54 31.61 -1.34
CA SER A 21 -19.66 32.64 -2.40
C SER A 21 -20.32 32.03 -3.62
N HIS A 22 -21.64 31.97 -3.54
CA HIS A 22 -22.56 31.67 -4.61
C HIS A 22 -22.54 32.82 -5.62
N GLN A 23 -21.51 32.92 -6.48
CA GLN A 23 -21.60 33.75 -7.70
C GLN A 23 -22.42 32.99 -8.74
N ARG A 24 -23.74 33.18 -8.66
CA ARG A 24 -24.68 32.88 -9.74
C ARG A 24 -24.97 34.18 -10.49
N LEU A 25 -25.14 34.04 -11.81
CA LEU A 25 -25.70 34.98 -12.78
C LEU A 25 -24.70 35.87 -13.52
N GLY A 26 -24.20 35.33 -14.62
CA GLY A 26 -23.64 36.14 -15.71
C GLY A 26 -23.21 35.26 -16.87
N GLY A 27 -24.11 34.99 -17.81
CA GLY A 27 -23.74 34.39 -19.08
C GLY A 27 -24.76 33.39 -19.62
N LEU A 28 -25.80 33.90 -20.28
CA LEU A 28 -26.43 33.16 -21.39
C LEU A 28 -25.40 33.12 -22.52
N ALA A 29 -24.41 32.23 -22.42
CA ALA A 29 -23.57 31.89 -23.54
C ALA A 29 -24.39 30.97 -24.44
N VAL A 30 -24.90 31.57 -25.52
CA VAL A 30 -25.49 30.92 -26.68
C VAL A 30 -24.70 29.64 -27.00
N MET A 31 -25.31 28.47 -26.79
CA MET A 31 -24.76 27.19 -27.24
C MET A 31 -24.92 27.09 -28.76
N VAL A 32 -24.11 27.84 -29.50
CA VAL A 32 -23.79 27.60 -30.90
C VAL A 32 -22.31 27.26 -30.93
N GLU A 33 -22.03 25.97 -30.93
CA GLU A 33 -21.27 25.27 -31.96
C GLU A 33 -21.21 23.80 -31.57
N ARG A 34 -21.74 22.93 -32.43
CA ARG A 34 -21.70 21.48 -32.23
C ARG A 34 -20.23 21.03 -32.29
N ALA A 35 -19.67 20.65 -31.14
CA ALA A 35 -18.42 19.91 -31.12
C ALA A 35 -18.62 18.54 -31.78
N LYS A 36 -17.94 18.31 -32.91
CA LYS A 36 -17.70 16.97 -33.47
C LYS A 36 -16.68 16.29 -32.56
N ALA A 37 -17.15 15.52 -31.59
CA ALA A 37 -16.31 14.54 -30.90
C ALA A 37 -16.12 13.35 -31.84
N ASP A 38 -14.95 13.27 -32.49
CA ASP A 38 -14.52 12.04 -33.13
C ASP A 38 -14.18 11.07 -32.00
N ASP A 39 -15.13 10.21 -31.66
CA ASP A 39 -14.99 9.16 -30.66
C ASP A 39 -14.13 8.03 -31.24
N SER A 40 -12.90 8.37 -31.63
CA SER A 40 -11.84 7.40 -31.80
C SER A 40 -11.39 7.00 -30.40
N SER A 41 -12.25 6.20 -29.76
CA SER A 41 -12.04 5.51 -28.50
C SER A 41 -10.79 4.61 -28.58
N LYS A 42 -9.61 5.23 -28.53
CA LYS A 42 -8.39 4.65 -27.99
C LYS A 42 -8.25 5.14 -26.55
N ALA A 43 -9.25 4.82 -25.73
CA ALA A 43 -9.00 4.68 -24.31
C ALA A 43 -7.92 3.61 -24.18
N GLY A 44 -6.67 4.03 -23.99
CA GLY A 44 -5.53 3.13 -23.82
C GLY A 44 -5.92 2.08 -22.79
N ARG A 45 -5.94 0.81 -23.21
CA ARG A 45 -6.39 -0.28 -22.36
C ARG A 45 -5.64 -0.20 -21.05
N ALA A 46 -6.37 0.05 -19.96
CA ALA A 46 -5.80 0.06 -18.63
C ALA A 46 -5.00 -1.24 -18.45
N PRO A 47 -3.81 -1.20 -17.85
CA PRO A 47 -3.00 -2.40 -17.65
C PRO A 47 -3.86 -3.45 -16.95
N SER A 48 -4.07 -4.58 -17.62
CA SER A 48 -4.78 -5.70 -17.04
C SER A 48 -3.99 -6.14 -15.81
N MET A 49 -4.65 -6.21 -14.65
CA MET A 49 -3.99 -6.75 -13.47
C MET A 49 -3.49 -8.17 -13.76
N PRO A 50 -2.31 -8.54 -13.25
CA PRO A 50 -1.80 -9.90 -13.41
C PRO A 50 -2.82 -10.89 -12.83
N MET A 51 -3.00 -12.01 -13.52
CA MET A 51 -3.84 -13.11 -13.01
C MET A 51 -3.33 -13.53 -11.63
N ALA A 52 -4.28 -13.79 -10.72
CA ALA A 52 -3.96 -14.36 -9.43
C ALA A 52 -3.22 -15.69 -9.63
N ARG A 53 -2.02 -15.80 -9.08
CA ARG A 53 -1.25 -17.04 -9.11
C ARG A 53 -1.87 -18.05 -8.15
N ASP A 54 -1.57 -19.33 -8.39
CA ASP A 54 -1.88 -20.39 -7.44
C ASP A 54 -1.30 -20.05 -6.05
N PRO A 55 -2.09 -20.10 -4.98
CA PRO A 55 -1.65 -19.67 -3.65
C PRO A 55 -0.52 -20.55 -3.12
N ALA A 56 -0.53 -21.86 -3.39
CA ALA A 56 0.53 -22.75 -2.93
C ALA A 56 1.85 -22.45 -3.67
N ALA A 57 1.79 -22.15 -4.96
CA ALA A 57 2.95 -21.70 -5.72
C ALA A 57 3.54 -20.39 -5.17
N ALA A 58 2.69 -19.45 -4.76
CA ALA A 58 3.14 -18.19 -4.16
C ALA A 58 3.89 -18.41 -2.83
N VAL A 59 3.34 -19.26 -1.95
CA VAL A 59 4.00 -19.61 -0.67
C VAL A 59 5.33 -20.32 -0.90
N ALA A 60 5.38 -21.26 -1.86
CA ALA A 60 6.62 -21.93 -2.23
C ALA A 60 7.68 -20.95 -2.72
N GLU A 61 7.33 -20.00 -3.58
CA GLU A 61 8.25 -18.96 -4.07
C GLU A 61 8.79 -18.09 -2.93
N GLU A 62 7.93 -17.70 -1.98
CA GLU A 62 8.36 -16.95 -0.78
C GLU A 62 9.32 -17.75 0.10
N TYR A 63 9.07 -19.06 0.28
CA TYR A 63 10.00 -19.94 1.01
C TYR A 63 11.35 -20.04 0.31
N GLU A 64 11.35 -20.23 -1.01
CA GLU A 64 12.58 -20.27 -1.81
C GLU A 64 13.34 -18.94 -1.74
N ALA A 65 12.64 -17.80 -1.76
CA ALA A 65 13.24 -16.49 -1.56
C ALA A 65 13.88 -16.34 -0.17
N ALA A 66 13.21 -16.81 0.89
CA ALA A 66 13.75 -16.81 2.24
C ALA A 66 14.98 -17.71 2.36
N ARG A 67 14.92 -18.93 1.80
CA ARG A 67 16.04 -19.88 1.83
C ARG A 67 17.24 -19.39 1.03
N ARG A 68 17.03 -18.75 -0.14
CA ARG A 68 18.10 -18.14 -0.93
C ARG A 68 18.79 -17.00 -0.19
N LYS A 69 18.06 -16.22 0.61
CA LYS A 69 18.65 -15.19 1.49
C LYS A 69 19.48 -15.83 2.60
N GLY A 70 19.02 -16.96 3.14
CA GLY A 70 19.78 -17.75 4.11
C GLY A 70 20.04 -17.06 5.44
N THR A 71 19.32 -15.97 5.75
CA THR A 71 19.44 -15.26 7.04
C THR A 71 18.36 -15.71 8.02
N ARG A 72 18.66 -15.53 9.30
CA ARG A 72 17.73 -15.84 10.40
C ARG A 72 16.41 -15.07 10.24
N GLU A 73 16.53 -13.78 9.95
CA GLU A 73 15.41 -12.84 9.80
C GLU A 73 14.51 -13.20 8.61
N ALA A 74 15.09 -13.67 7.50
CA ALA A 74 14.32 -14.05 6.32
C ALA A 74 13.47 -15.30 6.58
N LEU A 75 14.03 -16.30 7.26
CA LEU A 75 13.31 -17.51 7.64
C LEU A 75 12.25 -17.22 8.71
N GLU A 76 12.56 -16.39 9.71
CA GLU A 76 11.60 -15.96 10.74
C GLU A 76 10.42 -15.20 10.13
N LEU A 77 10.67 -14.30 9.17
CA LEU A 77 9.61 -13.58 8.47
C LEU A 77 8.70 -14.52 7.68
N PHE A 78 9.26 -15.53 7.01
CA PHE A 78 8.46 -16.56 6.32
C PHE A 78 7.56 -17.32 7.31
N ILE A 79 8.12 -17.76 8.44
CA ILE A 79 7.37 -18.47 9.49
C ILE A 79 6.26 -17.58 10.08
N ALA A 80 6.51 -16.28 10.26
CA ALA A 80 5.50 -15.36 10.80
C ALA A 80 4.31 -15.16 9.85
N ARG A 81 4.51 -15.30 8.54
CA ARG A 81 3.47 -15.15 7.52
C ARG A 81 2.72 -16.45 7.23
N HIS A 82 3.45 -17.56 7.20
CA HIS A 82 2.96 -18.87 6.72
C HIS A 82 3.13 -19.97 7.77
N GLY A 83 2.96 -19.65 9.06
CA GLY A 83 3.33 -20.53 10.16
C GLY A 83 2.65 -21.91 10.21
N ASP A 84 1.46 -22.00 9.62
CA ASP A 84 0.64 -23.22 9.50
C ASP A 84 0.92 -24.01 8.21
N ASP A 85 1.68 -23.43 7.28
CA ASP A 85 2.05 -24.10 6.03
C ASP A 85 3.06 -25.24 6.28
N PRO A 86 2.98 -26.37 5.58
CA PRO A 86 3.95 -27.46 5.69
C PRO A 86 5.42 -27.02 5.49
N LEU A 87 5.67 -25.99 4.67
CA LEU A 87 7.02 -25.44 4.46
C LEU A 87 7.56 -24.70 5.68
N ALA A 88 6.71 -24.22 6.59
CA ALA A 88 7.17 -23.60 7.84
C ALA A 88 7.94 -24.58 8.73
N ALA A 89 7.62 -25.87 8.69
CA ALA A 89 8.40 -26.90 9.38
C ALA A 89 9.84 -26.98 8.84
N ARG A 90 10.00 -26.86 7.51
CA ARG A 90 11.33 -26.84 6.87
C ARG A 90 12.08 -25.54 7.20
N ALA A 91 11.41 -24.39 7.17
CA ALA A 91 12.01 -23.12 7.56
C ALA A 91 12.51 -23.12 9.01
N ARG A 92 11.75 -23.72 9.94
CA ARG A 92 12.17 -23.90 11.35
C ARG A 92 13.41 -24.80 11.48
N ALA A 93 13.54 -25.83 10.65
CA ALA A 93 14.71 -26.70 10.65
C ALA A 93 15.96 -25.97 10.13
N GLU A 94 15.82 -25.21 9.05
CA GLU A 94 16.89 -24.36 8.50
C GLU A 94 17.33 -23.29 9.53
N LEU A 95 16.38 -22.67 10.23
CA LEU A 95 16.66 -21.69 11.29
C LEU A 95 17.53 -22.28 12.41
N LYS A 96 17.22 -23.50 12.86
CA LYS A 96 18.02 -24.23 13.85
C LYS A 96 19.43 -24.55 13.36
N ARG A 97 19.62 -24.72 12.05
CA ARG A 97 20.95 -24.97 11.47
C ARG A 97 21.81 -23.70 11.49
N LEU A 98 21.21 -22.53 11.31
CA LEU A 98 21.90 -21.24 11.36
C LEU A 98 22.30 -20.81 12.78
N SER A 99 21.62 -21.31 13.81
CA SER A 99 21.92 -20.96 15.20
C SER A 99 23.00 -21.83 15.85
N ARG A 100 23.55 -22.81 15.12
CA ARG A 100 24.62 -23.69 15.58
C ARG A 100 25.97 -23.11 15.19
#